data_AF-A0A5C5XNU2-F1
#
_entry.id   AF-A0A5C5XNU2-F1
#
_cell.length_a   1.000
_cell.length_b   1.000
_cell.length_c   1.000
_cell.angle_alpha   90.00
_cell.angle_beta   90.00
_cell.angle_gamma   90.00
#
_symmetry.space_group_name_H-M   'P 1'
#
loop_
_entity.id
_entity.type
_entity.pdbx_description
1 polymer ?
#
loop_
_entity_poly.entity_id
_entity_poly.type
_entity_poly.pdbx_seq_one_letter_code
_entity_poly.pdbx_strand_id
1 'polypeptide(L)'
;MQSVLAKLSLRRTSALGGHKYQCDTCESTCHVYNSCGDRHCNQCSGSKRYDFAERAGKLLLDEVDYYQVVFTLPSQLSRLALSNRESLADLLFRSAWKSLRKTIRSEQGYDPAAIMVLHTWNQKLVVCHS
;
A
#
# COMPACT_ATOMS: atom_id res chain seq x y z
N MET A 1 21.46 -13.02 3.12
CA MET A 1 20.16 -12.32 3.20
C MET A 1 19.12 -13.31 3.69
N GLN A 2 18.50 -13.12 4.86
CA GLN A 2 17.47 -14.05 5.37
C GLN A 2 16.18 -13.98 4.54
N SER A 3 15.52 -15.12 4.34
CA SER A 3 14.23 -15.19 3.62
C SER A 3 13.12 -14.46 4.39
N VAL A 4 12.09 -14.00 3.67
CA VAL A 4 10.93 -13.33 4.29
C VAL A 4 10.31 -14.22 5.37
N LEU A 5 10.11 -15.52 5.09
CA LEU A 5 9.56 -16.47 6.05
C LEU A 5 10.39 -16.59 7.32
N ALA A 6 11.73 -16.62 7.21
CA ALA A 6 12.60 -16.67 8.38
C ALA A 6 12.49 -15.40 9.25
N LYS A 7 12.35 -14.23 8.63
CA LYS A 7 12.13 -12.98 9.39
C LYS A 7 10.75 -12.95 10.04
N LEU A 8 9.73 -13.51 9.38
CA LEU A 8 8.38 -13.59 9.92
C LEU A 8 8.33 -14.54 11.13
N SER A 9 9.04 -15.66 11.11
CA SER A 9 9.03 -16.64 12.20
C SER A 9 9.79 -16.18 13.45
N LEU A 10 10.84 -15.36 13.29
CA LEU A 10 11.64 -14.85 14.41
C LEU A 10 11.06 -13.60 15.08
N ARG A 11 10.01 -13.02 14.49
CA ARG A 11 9.44 -11.74 14.91
C ARG A 11 8.87 -11.80 16.32
N ARG A 12 9.15 -10.76 17.13
CA ARG A 12 8.72 -10.65 18.54
C ARG A 12 9.19 -11.81 19.41
N THR A 13 10.33 -12.40 19.09
CA THR A 13 11.00 -13.41 19.91
C THR A 13 12.32 -12.87 20.46
N SER A 14 12.87 -13.56 21.46
CA SER A 14 14.18 -13.27 22.04
C SER A 14 15.31 -13.32 21.02
N ALA A 15 15.16 -14.07 19.91
CA ALA A 15 16.15 -14.17 18.85
C ALA A 15 16.45 -12.84 18.14
N LEU A 16 15.53 -11.87 18.19
CA LEU A 16 15.72 -10.53 17.64
C LEU A 16 16.17 -9.50 18.70
N GLY A 17 16.43 -9.95 19.93
CA GLY A 17 16.62 -9.07 21.07
C GLY A 17 15.36 -8.31 21.47
N GLY A 18 15.48 -7.46 22.48
CA GLY A 18 14.37 -6.68 22.99
C GLY A 18 14.77 -5.72 24.09
N HIS A 19 13.77 -5.03 24.62
CA HIS A 19 13.90 -4.05 25.69
C HIS A 19 13.17 -4.56 26.93
N LYS A 20 13.76 -4.33 28.10
CA LYS A 20 13.10 -4.53 29.39
C LYS A 20 12.66 -3.16 29.89
N TYR A 21 11.38 -3.02 30.17
CA TYR A 21 10.79 -1.83 30.79
C TYR A 21 10.44 -2.17 32.24
N GLN A 22 10.61 -1.20 33.13
CA GLN A 22 10.18 -1.28 34.52
C GLN A 22 9.28 -0.08 34.80
N CYS A 23 8.16 -0.32 35.47
CA CYS A 23 7.28 0.76 35.90
C CYS A 23 7.86 1.40 37.17
N ASP A 24 8.05 2.72 37.16
CA ASP A 24 8.60 3.45 38.31
C ASP A 24 7.62 3.50 39.51
N THR A 25 6.33 3.24 39.29
CA THR A 25 5.29 3.31 40.35
C THR A 25 5.00 1.98 41.00
N CYS A 26 4.97 0.88 40.24
CA CYS A 26 4.58 -0.43 40.75
C CYS A 26 5.65 -1.52 40.57
N GLU A 27 6.84 -1.13 40.12
CA GLU A 27 8.02 -1.99 39.89
C GLU A 27 7.81 -3.16 38.91
N SER A 28 6.62 -3.29 38.31
CA SER A 28 6.33 -4.33 37.34
C SER A 28 7.27 -4.22 36.13
N THR A 29 7.78 -5.37 35.68
CA THR A 29 8.69 -5.43 34.53
C THR A 29 8.03 -6.08 33.32
N CYS A 30 8.22 -5.51 32.14
CA CYS A 30 7.75 -6.05 30.87
C CYS A 30 8.93 -6.22 29.90
N HIS A 31 8.96 -7.35 29.19
CA HIS A 31 9.91 -7.59 28.11
C HIS A 31 9.23 -7.40 26.76
N VAL A 32 9.75 -6.50 25.94
CA VAL A 32 9.24 -6.23 24.59
C VAL A 32 10.31 -6.60 23.57
N TYR A 33 10.03 -7.63 22.79
CA TYR A 33 10.93 -8.09 21.73
C TYR A 33 10.81 -7.25 20.45
N ASN A 34 11.92 -7.19 19.72
CA ASN A 34 12.07 -6.34 18.54
C ASN A 34 11.21 -6.79 17.35
N SER A 35 10.94 -5.82 16.48
CA SER A 35 10.28 -6.04 15.19
C SER A 35 11.23 -6.72 14.20
N CYS A 36 10.70 -7.53 13.28
CA CYS A 36 11.53 -8.16 12.24
C CYS A 36 11.91 -7.22 11.08
N GLY A 37 11.39 -5.98 11.08
CA GLY A 37 11.68 -4.96 10.08
C GLY A 37 11.18 -5.25 8.65
N ASP A 38 10.57 -6.41 8.38
CA ASP A 38 10.13 -6.78 7.04
C ASP A 38 8.77 -6.17 6.68
N ARG A 39 8.68 -5.57 5.48
CA ARG A 39 7.47 -4.89 4.97
C ARG A 39 6.25 -5.81 4.84
N HIS A 40 6.47 -7.11 4.67
CA HIS A 40 5.38 -8.10 4.56
C HIS A 40 4.80 -8.47 5.93
N CYS A 41 5.41 -8.02 7.03
CA CYS A 41 5.00 -8.39 8.37
C CYS A 41 3.85 -7.50 8.88
N ASN A 42 2.63 -8.03 8.83
CA ASN A 42 1.38 -7.33 9.16
C ASN A 42 1.32 -6.72 10.57
N GLN A 43 1.84 -7.42 11.59
CA GLN A 43 1.80 -6.97 12.99
C GLN A 43 2.94 -5.95 13.35
N CYS A 44 3.87 -5.58 12.44
CA CYS A 44 5.14 -4.85 12.74
C CYS A 44 5.08 -3.51 12.06
N SER A 45 4.50 -3.52 10.86
CA SER A 45 4.13 -2.32 10.14
C SER A 45 2.81 -1.73 10.66
N GLY A 46 2.17 -2.32 11.68
CA GLY A 46 0.89 -1.87 12.21
C GLY A 46 0.89 -0.41 12.69
N SER A 47 1.83 -0.05 13.58
CA SER A 47 1.98 1.33 14.05
C SER A 47 2.29 2.30 12.91
N LYS A 48 3.24 1.94 12.03
CA LYS A 48 3.58 2.76 10.86
C LYS A 48 2.38 3.00 9.93
N ARG A 49 1.50 2.00 9.76
CA ARG A 49 0.26 2.12 8.98
C ARG A 49 -0.74 3.03 9.68
N TYR A 50 -0.88 2.91 10.99
CA TYR A 50 -1.73 3.78 11.79
C TYR A 50 -1.26 5.23 11.73
N ASP A 51 0.02 5.50 12.01
CA ASP A 51 0.62 6.83 11.93
C ASP A 51 0.51 7.43 10.52
N PHE A 52 0.63 6.58 9.49
CA PHE A 52 0.40 7.01 8.11
C PHE A 52 -1.06 7.38 7.87
N ALA A 53 -2.01 6.56 8.30
CA ALA A 53 -3.44 6.82 8.14
C ALA A 53 -3.88 8.10 8.88
N GLU A 54 -3.39 8.31 10.11
CA GLU A 54 -3.67 9.52 10.89
C GLU A 54 -3.13 10.77 10.17
N ARG A 55 -1.87 10.74 9.70
CA ARG A 55 -1.29 11.86 8.94
C ARG A 55 -1.99 12.10 7.61
N ALA A 56 -2.34 11.04 6.90
CA ALA A 56 -3.05 11.14 5.63
C ALA A 56 -4.46 11.70 5.84
N GLY A 57 -5.16 11.30 6.91
CA GLY A 57 -6.46 11.84 7.28
C GLY A 57 -6.46 13.34 7.51
N LYS A 58 -5.37 13.89 8.09
CA LYS A 58 -5.20 15.35 8.26
C LYS A 58 -5.05 16.14 6.96
N LEU A 59 -4.84 15.46 5.83
CA LEU A 59 -4.75 16.09 4.51
C LEU A 59 -6.08 16.07 3.75
N LEU A 60 -7.10 15.39 4.30
CA LEU A 60 -8.43 15.36 3.71
C LEU A 60 -9.19 16.62 4.10
N LEU A 61 -9.93 17.18 3.15
CA LEU A 61 -10.82 18.30 3.37
C LEU A 61 -12.16 17.75 3.88
N ASP A 62 -12.70 18.42 4.90
CA ASP A 62 -14.04 18.13 5.39
C ASP A 62 -15.08 18.40 4.30
N GLU A 63 -16.17 17.61 4.31
CA GLU A 63 -17.29 17.72 3.35
C GLU A 63 -16.92 17.46 1.87
N VAL A 64 -15.77 16.83 1.60
CA VAL A 64 -15.38 16.37 0.27
C VAL A 64 -15.43 14.85 0.18
N ASP A 65 -16.18 14.33 -0.79
CA ASP A 65 -16.18 12.90 -1.10
C ASP A 65 -14.95 12.52 -1.95
N TYR A 66 -14.17 11.55 -1.46
CA TYR A 66 -13.01 11.00 -2.16
C TYR A 66 -13.33 9.62 -2.72
N TYR A 67 -13.16 9.45 -4.03
CA TYR A 67 -13.37 8.17 -4.71
C TYR A 67 -12.07 7.65 -5.32
N GLN A 68 -11.82 6.35 -5.17
CA GLN A 68 -10.74 5.66 -5.88
C GLN A 68 -11.32 4.86 -7.05
N VAL A 69 -10.92 5.21 -8.27
CA VAL A 69 -11.29 4.48 -9.48
C VAL A 69 -10.07 3.76 -10.03
N VAL A 70 -10.18 2.45 -10.25
CA VAL A 70 -9.08 1.61 -10.73
C VAL A 70 -9.35 1.14 -12.16
N PHE A 71 -8.48 1.53 -13.08
CA PHE A 71 -8.46 1.01 -14.44
C PHE A 71 -7.41 -0.09 -14.55
N THR A 72 -7.84 -1.31 -14.89
CA THR A 72 -6.94 -2.45 -15.06
C THR A 72 -6.71 -2.70 -16.54
N LEU A 73 -5.45 -2.69 -16.97
CA LEU A 73 -5.09 -3.07 -18.32
C LEU A 73 -5.31 -4.58 -18.53
N PRO A 74 -6.02 -5.01 -19.58
CA PRO A 74 -6.17 -6.43 -19.89
C PRO A 74 -4.82 -7.13 -20.05
N SER A 75 -4.71 -8.35 -19.52
CA SER A 75 -3.45 -9.10 -19.47
C SER A 75 -2.87 -9.38 -20.87
N GLN A 76 -3.72 -9.47 -21.89
CA GLN A 76 -3.36 -9.66 -23.30
C GLN A 76 -2.48 -8.51 -23.83
N LEU A 77 -2.61 -7.31 -23.26
CA LEU A 77 -1.84 -6.13 -23.64
C LEU A 77 -0.51 -6.01 -22.87
N SER A 78 -0.21 -6.92 -21.94
CA SER A 78 0.97 -6.78 -21.06
C SER A 78 2.29 -6.77 -21.84
N ARG A 79 2.43 -7.62 -22.89
CA ARG A 79 3.65 -7.63 -23.71
C ARG A 79 3.81 -6.34 -24.50
N LEU A 80 2.71 -5.81 -25.03
CA LEU A 80 2.69 -4.53 -25.74
C LEU A 80 3.06 -3.38 -24.79
N ALA A 81 2.52 -3.40 -23.57
CA ALA A 81 2.81 -2.44 -22.51
C ALA A 81 4.28 -2.45 -22.09
N LEU A 82 4.88 -3.64 -21.95
CA LEU A 82 6.29 -3.77 -21.60
C LEU A 82 7.23 -3.26 -22.70
N SER A 83 6.83 -3.42 -23.96
CA SER A 83 7.63 -3.01 -25.13
C SER A 83 7.48 -1.52 -25.44
N ASN A 84 6.34 -0.90 -25.08
CA ASN A 84 5.99 0.48 -25.44
C ASN A 84 5.51 1.27 -24.22
N ARG A 85 6.30 1.25 -23.14
CA ARG A 85 5.86 1.72 -21.82
C ARG A 85 5.30 3.14 -21.83
N GLU A 86 6.01 4.09 -22.43
CA GLU A 86 5.61 5.50 -22.44
C GLU A 86 4.34 5.73 -23.24
N SER A 87 4.32 5.29 -24.50
CA SER A 87 3.16 5.48 -25.39
C SER A 87 1.91 4.78 -24.85
N LEU A 88 2.07 3.59 -24.27
CA LEU A 88 0.93 2.86 -23.71
C LEU A 88 0.48 3.44 -22.36
N ALA A 89 1.39 3.97 -21.54
CA ALA A 89 1.02 4.70 -20.34
C ALA A 89 0.25 5.99 -20.67
N ASP A 90 0.72 6.80 -21.63
CA ASP A 90 0.02 8.01 -22.08
C ASP A 90 -1.37 7.67 -22.63
N LEU A 91 -1.47 6.65 -23.49
CA LEU A 91 -2.75 6.19 -24.02
C LEU A 91 -3.70 5.70 -22.92
N LEU A 92 -3.18 4.94 -21.94
CA LEU A 92 -3.96 4.44 -20.81
C LEU A 92 -4.49 5.60 -19.96
N PHE A 93 -3.65 6.56 -19.61
CA PHE A 93 -4.08 7.74 -18.84
C PHE A 93 -5.13 8.55 -19.58
N ARG A 94 -4.91 8.85 -20.87
CA ARG A 94 -5.90 9.58 -21.68
C ARG A 94 -7.23 8.85 -21.79
N SER A 95 -7.19 7.54 -21.99
CA SER A 95 -8.39 6.71 -22.14
C SER A 95 -9.16 6.60 -20.82
N ALA A 96 -8.45 6.36 -19.72
CA ALA A 96 -9.04 6.32 -18.38
C ALA A 96 -9.70 7.65 -18.01
N TRP A 97 -9.01 8.77 -18.25
CA TRP A 97 -9.56 10.11 -17.97
C TRP A 97 -10.77 10.42 -18.83
N LYS A 98 -10.71 10.14 -20.13
CA LYS A 98 -11.82 10.36 -21.06
C LYS A 98 -13.07 9.60 -20.62
N SER A 99 -12.92 8.33 -20.22
CA SER A 99 -14.02 7.51 -19.74
C SER A 99 -14.59 8.04 -18.42
N LEU A 100 -13.74 8.27 -17.42
CA LEU A 100 -14.17 8.75 -16.10
C LEU A 100 -14.89 10.10 -16.20
N ARG A 101 -14.29 11.06 -16.90
CA ARG A 101 -14.85 12.40 -17.08
C ARG A 101 -16.19 12.36 -17.79
N LYS A 102 -16.32 11.51 -18.82
CA LYS A 102 -17.59 11.34 -19.55
C LYS A 102 -18.68 10.83 -18.62
N THR A 103 -18.40 9.77 -17.85
CA THR A 103 -19.36 9.17 -16.92
C THR A 103 -19.81 10.14 -15.84
N ILE A 104 -18.88 10.83 -15.16
CA ILE A 104 -19.25 11.78 -14.10
C ILE A 104 -20.09 12.92 -14.66
N ARG A 105 -19.72 13.49 -15.80
CA ARG A 105 -20.49 14.56 -16.43
C ARG A 105 -21.90 14.11 -16.83
N SER A 106 -22.05 12.90 -17.37
CA SER A 106 -23.36 12.41 -17.81
C SER A 106 -24.28 12.00 -16.66
N GLU A 107 -23.73 11.45 -15.59
CA GLU A 107 -24.53 10.90 -14.49
C GLU A 107 -24.74 11.88 -13.33
N GLN A 108 -23.73 12.71 -13.04
CA GLN A 108 -23.73 13.58 -11.86
C GLN A 108 -23.83 15.07 -12.22
N GLY A 109 -23.57 15.46 -13.47
CA GLY A 109 -23.70 16.84 -13.94
C GLY A 109 -22.61 17.82 -13.48
N TYR A 110 -21.57 17.35 -12.77
CA TYR A 110 -20.45 18.18 -12.32
C TYR A 110 -19.18 17.96 -13.16
N ASP A 111 -18.26 18.92 -13.09
CA ASP A 111 -16.94 18.83 -13.70
C ASP A 111 -15.93 18.15 -12.77
N PRO A 112 -15.42 16.95 -13.12
CA PRO A 112 -14.47 16.26 -12.27
C PRO A 112 -13.05 16.80 -12.43
N ALA A 113 -12.25 16.59 -11.39
CA ALA A 113 -10.79 16.62 -11.42
C ALA A 113 -10.24 15.29 -10.88
N ALA A 114 -9.06 14.86 -11.35
CA ALA A 114 -8.43 13.64 -10.86
C ALA A 114 -6.91 13.76 -10.83
N ILE A 115 -6.31 13.10 -9.84
CA ILE A 115 -4.89 12.74 -9.80
C ILE A 115 -4.82 11.27 -10.18
N MET A 116 -3.97 10.93 -11.15
CA MET A 116 -3.87 9.58 -11.69
C MET A 116 -2.46 9.04 -11.47
N VAL A 117 -2.38 7.80 -11.00
CA VAL A 117 -1.11 7.12 -10.69
C VAL A 117 -1.09 5.77 -11.41
N LEU A 118 0.04 5.46 -12.06
CA LEU A 118 0.24 4.18 -12.73
C LEU A 118 0.98 3.20 -11.81
N HIS A 119 0.32 2.09 -11.49
CA HIS A 119 0.95 0.96 -10.81
C HIS A 119 1.42 -0.07 -11.85
N THR A 120 2.73 -0.18 -12.04
CA THR A 120 3.35 -1.13 -13.00
C THR A 120 3.75 -2.46 -12.38
N TRP A 121 3.60 -2.62 -11.06
CA TRP A 121 3.96 -3.82 -10.33
C TRP A 121 2.82 -4.25 -9.41
N ASN A 122 2.40 -5.52 -9.52
CA ASN A 122 1.54 -6.14 -8.53
C ASN A 122 2.40 -6.82 -7.46
N GLN A 123 1.97 -6.78 -6.20
CA GLN A 123 2.58 -7.60 -5.15
C GLN A 123 2.06 -9.03 -5.26
N LYS A 124 2.40 -9.76 -6.34
CA LYS A 124 2.21 -11.22 -6.35
C LYS A 124 3.39 -11.88 -5.66
N LEU A 125 3.18 -12.33 -4.42
CA LEU A 125 4.01 -13.36 -3.81
C LEU A 125 3.75 -14.67 -4.56
N VAL A 126 4.63 -15.03 -5.49
CA VAL A 126 4.67 -16.38 -6.05
C VAL A 126 5.31 -17.25 -4.96
N VAL A 127 4.50 -17.97 -4.20
CA VAL A 127 5.00 -19.03 -3.34
C VAL A 127 5.34 -20.19 -4.27
N CYS A 128 6.63 -20.49 -4.44
CA CYS A 128 7.06 -21.70 -5.12
C CYS A 128 6.54 -22.90 -4.32
N HIS A 129 5.49 -23.55 -4.81
CA HIS A 129 5.20 -24.93 -4.43
C HIS A 129 6.19 -25.82 -5.20
N SER A 130 7.21 -26.27 -4.49
CA SER A 130 7.99 -27.47 -4.81
C SER A 130 7.41 -28.64 -4.03
#